data_AF-A0A1W9X4M3-F1
#
_entry.id   AF-A0A1W9X4M3-F1
#
_cell.length_a   1.000
_cell.length_b   1.000
_cell.length_c   1.000
_cell.angle_alpha   90.00
_cell.angle_beta   90.00
_cell.angle_gamma   90.00
#
_symmetry.space_group_name_H-M   'P 1'
#
loop_
_entity.id
_entity.type
_entity.pdbx_description
1 polymer ?
#
loop_
_entity_poly.entity_id
_entity_poly.type
_entity_poly.pdbx_seq_one_letter_code
_entity_poly.pdbx_strand_id
1 'polypeptide(L)'
;MAREVFNVIRSLELKTLCRDDFLKAETAIASAEGFLESGQNQKARAAAEESLAASDRILRNFCQNNFADLARKTRKTLEQRIGGDDEDPLGDYVQRLNEVLARAEKMENKLRLAQVTPQMSSLKEVLDDLQEILKASHSARTSLSETVESDITFDKGSYGLSEKGKEILDALVEKIISEREHCVREHPGKTIITKVKAVGYTDQLYFVPDTPLVRILARGAGHLPRKASARRQFLNRCLSEFRAKAVIGHIEQRISAIALRQAEGCLFQLDTELLGRGEKIPANVPPPFPSSDPRRRICRIYIYTTPQ
;
A
#
# COMPACT_ATOMS: atom_id res chain seq x y z
N MET A 1 -2.84 24.42 -10.34
CA MET A 1 -3.30 24.75 -8.97
C MET A 1 -4.81 24.75 -8.80
N ALA A 2 -5.59 25.77 -9.24
CA ALA A 2 -7.06 25.79 -9.00
C ALA A 2 -7.78 24.50 -9.43
N ARG A 3 -7.46 24.00 -10.64
CA ARG A 3 -7.97 22.74 -11.17
C ARG A 3 -7.58 21.51 -10.33
N GLU A 4 -6.35 21.47 -9.83
CA GLU A 4 -5.86 20.36 -9.00
C GLU A 4 -6.59 20.32 -7.66
N VAL A 5 -6.76 21.47 -7.01
CA VAL A 5 -7.50 21.60 -5.75
C VAL A 5 -8.95 21.15 -5.94
N PHE A 6 -9.63 21.65 -6.98
CA PHE A 6 -11.02 21.30 -7.23
C PHE A 6 -11.21 19.81 -7.59
N ASN A 7 -10.27 19.21 -8.31
CA ASN A 7 -10.29 17.77 -8.60
C ASN A 7 -10.22 16.92 -7.32
N VAL A 8 -9.40 17.31 -6.33
CA VAL A 8 -9.37 16.64 -5.03
C VAL A 8 -10.72 16.80 -4.33
N ILE A 9 -11.29 18.01 -4.30
CA ILE A 9 -12.61 18.26 -3.70
C ILE A 9 -13.71 17.39 -4.34
N ARG A 10 -13.67 17.23 -5.66
CA ARG A 10 -14.60 16.38 -6.40
C ARG A 10 -14.47 14.91 -6.02
N SER A 11 -13.25 14.42 -5.76
CA SER A 11 -12.99 13.03 -5.36
C SER A 11 -13.49 12.67 -3.96
N LEU A 12 -13.75 13.67 -3.12
CA LEU A 12 -14.19 13.50 -1.73
C LEU A 12 -15.71 13.40 -1.59
N GLU A 13 -16.45 13.47 -2.70
CA GLU A 13 -17.92 13.47 -2.73
C GLU A 13 -18.59 14.53 -1.83
N LEU A 14 -17.88 15.64 -1.53
CA LEU A 14 -18.34 16.70 -0.61
C LEU A 14 -19.46 17.59 -1.18
N LYS A 15 -19.99 17.24 -2.36
CA LYS A 15 -21.06 17.98 -3.03
C LYS A 15 -22.32 18.10 -2.18
N THR A 16 -22.56 17.13 -1.29
CA THR A 16 -23.72 17.12 -0.37
C THR A 16 -23.48 17.92 0.90
N LEU A 17 -22.23 18.03 1.37
CA LEU A 17 -21.85 18.70 2.62
C LEU A 17 -21.65 20.22 2.46
N CYS A 18 -21.19 20.68 1.29
CA CYS A 18 -20.89 22.09 1.02
C CYS A 18 -21.43 22.52 -0.35
N ARG A 19 -22.71 22.24 -0.62
CA ARG A 19 -23.33 22.35 -1.95
C ARG A 19 -23.11 23.69 -2.64
N ASP A 20 -23.34 24.81 -1.94
CA ASP A 20 -23.28 26.14 -2.53
C ASP A 20 -21.85 26.54 -2.90
N ASP A 21 -20.89 26.28 -2.01
CA ASP A 21 -19.48 26.53 -2.31
C ASP A 21 -18.94 25.56 -3.36
N PHE A 22 -19.42 24.31 -3.40
CA PHE A 22 -19.05 23.34 -4.43
C PHE A 22 -19.49 23.81 -5.82
N LEU A 23 -20.76 24.22 -5.97
CA LEU A 23 -21.29 24.74 -7.24
C LEU A 23 -20.56 26.03 -7.67
N LYS A 24 -20.22 26.92 -6.72
CA LYS A 24 -19.41 28.10 -7.00
C LYS A 24 -18.02 27.73 -7.51
N ALA A 25 -17.32 26.81 -6.84
CA ALA A 25 -16.01 26.35 -7.26
C ALA A 25 -16.03 25.67 -8.65
N GLU A 26 -17.06 24.86 -8.91
CA GLU A 26 -17.30 24.16 -10.19
C GLU A 26 -17.56 25.14 -11.34
N THR A 27 -18.43 26.13 -11.10
CA THR A 27 -18.77 27.13 -12.13
C THR A 27 -17.59 28.05 -12.42
N ALA A 28 -16.85 28.45 -11.38
CA ALA A 28 -15.70 29.32 -11.50
C ALA A 28 -14.53 28.65 -12.23
N ILE A 29 -14.29 27.34 -12.00
CA ILE A 29 -13.23 26.63 -12.73
C ILE A 29 -13.58 26.44 -14.21
N ALA A 30 -14.84 26.11 -14.52
CA ALA A 30 -15.30 26.01 -15.92
C ALA A 30 -15.21 27.36 -16.64
N SER A 31 -15.54 28.46 -15.96
CA SER A 31 -15.41 29.81 -16.50
C SER A 31 -13.94 30.19 -16.73
N ALA A 32 -13.04 29.83 -15.82
CA ALA A 32 -11.61 30.07 -15.96
C ALA A 32 -11.03 29.35 -17.19
N GLU A 33 -11.44 28.08 -17.42
CA GLU A 33 -11.05 27.30 -18.60
C GLU A 33 -11.56 27.95 -19.90
N GLY A 34 -12.84 28.35 -19.95
CA GLY A 34 -13.39 29.04 -21.13
C GLY A 34 -12.73 30.40 -21.43
N PHE A 35 -12.35 31.15 -20.39
CA PHE A 35 -11.60 32.41 -20.57
C PHE A 35 -10.17 32.19 -21.05
N LEU A 36 -9.50 31.11 -20.62
CA LEU A 36 -8.18 30.74 -21.13
C LEU A 36 -8.23 30.40 -22.63
N GLU A 37 -9.21 29.60 -23.04
CA GLU A 37 -9.43 29.23 -24.45
C GLU A 37 -9.71 30.48 -25.32
N SER A 38 -10.40 31.48 -24.75
CA SER A 38 -10.73 32.74 -25.42
C SER A 38 -9.63 33.81 -25.32
N GLY A 39 -8.44 33.49 -24.78
CA GLY A 39 -7.31 34.43 -24.62
C GLY A 39 -7.53 35.54 -23.57
N GLN A 40 -8.57 35.45 -22.74
CA GLN A 40 -8.93 36.45 -21.73
C GLN A 40 -8.20 36.19 -20.40
N ASN A 41 -6.87 36.28 -20.42
CA ASN A 41 -6.00 35.85 -19.31
C ASN A 41 -6.33 36.48 -17.94
N GLN A 42 -6.72 37.76 -17.89
CA GLN A 42 -7.09 38.42 -16.63
C GLN A 42 -8.39 37.87 -16.03
N LYS A 43 -9.41 37.64 -16.87
CA LYS A 43 -10.69 37.07 -16.43
C LYS A 43 -10.54 35.59 -16.04
N ALA A 44 -9.72 34.85 -16.79
CA ALA A 44 -9.34 33.49 -16.43
C ALA A 44 -8.71 33.42 -15.03
N ARG A 45 -7.76 34.32 -14.75
CA ARG A 45 -7.11 34.38 -13.44
C ARG A 45 -8.07 34.72 -12.31
N ALA A 46 -8.93 35.72 -12.51
CA ALA A 46 -9.94 36.10 -11.51
C ALA A 46 -10.91 34.94 -11.20
N ALA A 47 -11.39 34.23 -12.23
CA ALA A 47 -12.26 33.06 -12.05
C ALA A 47 -11.54 31.90 -11.36
N ALA A 48 -10.25 31.68 -11.65
CA ALA A 48 -9.44 30.68 -10.95
C ALA A 48 -9.24 31.02 -9.46
N GLU A 49 -9.05 32.30 -9.13
CA GLU A 49 -8.95 32.79 -7.75
C GLU A 49 -10.27 32.63 -6.98
N GLU A 50 -11.42 32.85 -7.64
CA GLU A 50 -12.74 32.60 -7.07
C GLU A 50 -12.97 31.11 -6.77
N SER A 51 -12.58 30.23 -7.72
CA SER A 51 -12.64 28.78 -7.52
C SER A 51 -11.78 28.32 -6.34
N LEU A 52 -10.57 28.88 -6.20
CA LEU A 52 -9.68 28.60 -5.07
C LEU A 52 -10.28 29.07 -3.74
N ALA A 53 -10.87 30.27 -3.68
CA ALA A 53 -11.49 30.79 -2.47
C ALA A 53 -12.69 29.94 -2.02
N ALA A 54 -13.54 29.52 -2.95
CA ALA A 54 -14.65 28.60 -2.66
C ALA A 54 -14.14 27.22 -2.21
N SER A 55 -13.12 26.70 -2.90
CA SER A 55 -12.47 25.43 -2.56
C SER A 55 -11.87 25.42 -1.14
N ASP A 56 -11.22 26.51 -0.75
CA ASP A 56 -10.68 26.69 0.59
C ASP A 56 -11.78 26.69 1.66
N ARG A 57 -12.93 27.33 1.42
CA ARG A 57 -14.08 27.25 2.34
C ARG A 57 -14.60 25.83 2.51
N ILE A 58 -14.73 25.07 1.42
CA ILE A 58 -15.15 23.66 1.46
C ILE A 58 -14.18 22.84 2.32
N LEU A 59 -12.88 22.96 2.03
CA LEU A 59 -11.85 22.20 2.73
C LEU A 59 -11.80 22.57 4.22
N ARG A 60 -11.96 23.85 4.58
CA ARG A 60 -12.06 24.25 6.00
C ARG A 60 -13.24 23.62 6.70
N ASN A 61 -14.42 23.65 6.09
CA ASN A 61 -15.62 23.04 6.67
C ASN A 61 -15.42 21.53 6.85
N PHE A 62 -14.85 20.87 5.84
CA PHE A 62 -14.50 19.46 5.91
C PHE A 62 -13.48 19.16 7.02
N CYS A 63 -12.42 19.96 7.13
CA CYS A 63 -11.41 19.84 8.18
C CYS A 63 -12.00 19.99 9.58
N GLN A 64 -12.90 20.94 9.77
CA GLN A 64 -13.53 21.21 11.07
C GLN A 64 -14.47 20.08 11.51
N ASN A 65 -15.17 19.45 10.57
CA ASN A 65 -16.31 18.61 10.92
C ASN A 65 -16.13 17.12 10.62
N ASN A 66 -15.23 16.74 9.70
CA ASN A 66 -15.20 15.37 9.17
C ASN A 66 -13.80 14.76 9.04
N PHE A 67 -12.76 15.58 8.95
CA PHE A 67 -11.41 15.12 8.62
C PHE A 67 -10.81 14.18 9.67
N ALA A 68 -10.85 14.56 10.95
CA ALA A 68 -10.35 13.70 12.03
C ALA A 68 -11.12 12.38 12.09
N ASP A 69 -12.43 12.41 11.87
CA ASP A 69 -13.27 11.21 11.89
C ASP A 69 -12.99 10.29 10.70
N LEU A 70 -12.75 10.83 9.51
CA LEU A 70 -12.34 10.04 8.35
C LEU A 70 -10.98 9.36 8.60
N ALA A 71 -10.00 10.10 9.14
CA ALA A 71 -8.69 9.54 9.49
C ALA A 71 -8.80 8.45 10.58
N ARG A 72 -9.60 8.68 11.64
CA ARG A 72 -9.85 7.67 12.70
C ARG A 72 -10.52 6.41 12.15
N LYS A 73 -11.55 6.55 11.31
CA LYS A 73 -12.24 5.42 10.68
C LYS A 73 -11.26 4.62 9.81
N THR A 74 -10.50 5.31 8.96
CA THR A 74 -9.51 4.68 8.07
C THR A 74 -8.44 3.95 8.87
N ARG A 75 -7.89 4.57 9.93
CA ARG A 75 -6.90 3.92 10.81
C ARG A 75 -7.47 2.66 11.45
N LYS A 76 -8.69 2.74 12.00
CA LYS A 76 -9.36 1.58 12.62
C LYS A 76 -9.57 0.44 11.63
N THR A 77 -9.96 0.75 10.39
CA THR A 77 -10.10 -0.26 9.33
C THR A 77 -8.75 -0.92 9.01
N LEU A 78 -7.66 -0.15 8.92
CA LEU A 78 -6.31 -0.69 8.72
C LEU A 78 -5.88 -1.58 9.88
N GLU A 79 -6.03 -1.13 11.14
CA GLU A 79 -5.69 -1.90 12.34
C GLU A 79 -6.44 -3.24 12.39
N GLN A 80 -7.74 -3.23 12.05
CA GLN A 80 -8.55 -4.44 11.93
C GLN A 80 -8.05 -5.36 10.82
N ARG A 81 -7.62 -4.81 9.68
CA ARG A 81 -7.11 -5.58 8.55
C ARG A 81 -5.76 -6.22 8.83
N ILE A 82 -4.86 -5.47 9.47
CA ILE A 82 -3.53 -5.91 9.89
C ILE A 82 -3.65 -7.00 10.96
N GLY A 83 -4.63 -6.90 11.85
CA GLY A 83 -4.91 -7.95 12.85
C GLY A 83 -3.71 -8.24 13.76
N GLY A 84 -2.92 -7.21 14.09
CA GLY A 84 -1.72 -7.31 14.94
C GLY A 84 -0.47 -7.87 14.26
N ASP A 85 -0.48 -8.04 12.94
CA ASP A 85 0.66 -8.49 12.15
C ASP A 85 1.65 -7.36 11.86
N ASP A 86 2.80 -7.35 12.54
CA ASP A 86 3.82 -6.30 12.41
C ASP A 86 4.54 -6.31 11.05
N GLU A 87 4.30 -7.32 10.23
CA GLU A 87 4.93 -7.47 8.92
C GLU A 87 4.07 -6.97 7.77
N ASP A 88 2.78 -6.77 8.02
CA ASP A 88 1.85 -6.25 7.02
C ASP A 88 2.29 -4.83 6.63
N PRO A 89 2.60 -4.57 5.34
CA PRO A 89 3.08 -3.27 4.89
C PRO A 89 2.05 -2.15 5.07
N LEU A 90 0.77 -2.46 5.32
CA LEU A 90 -0.23 -1.47 5.70
C LEU A 90 0.07 -0.80 7.05
N GLY A 91 0.94 -1.38 7.88
CA GLY A 91 1.39 -0.78 9.14
C GLY A 91 2.02 0.62 8.96
N ASP A 92 2.67 0.87 7.82
CA ASP A 92 3.24 2.18 7.48
C ASP A 92 2.16 3.26 7.37
N TYR A 93 0.99 2.91 6.82
CA TYR A 93 -0.15 3.83 6.74
C TYR A 93 -0.73 4.13 8.12
N VAL A 94 -0.75 3.17 9.04
CA VAL A 94 -1.21 3.42 10.42
C VAL A 94 -0.34 4.46 11.10
N GLN A 95 0.99 4.38 10.92
CA GLN A 95 1.91 5.39 11.47
C GLN A 95 1.67 6.77 10.86
N ARG A 96 1.57 6.87 9.53
CA ARG A 96 1.27 8.15 8.86
C ARG A 96 -0.06 8.76 9.30
N LEU A 97 -1.10 7.94 9.44
CA LEU A 97 -2.41 8.41 9.90
C LEU A 97 -2.38 8.92 11.35
N ASN A 98 -1.52 8.38 12.21
CA ASN A 98 -1.33 8.95 13.55
C ASN A 98 -0.73 10.36 13.50
N GLU A 99 0.19 10.62 12.56
CA GLU A 99 0.72 11.96 12.35
C GLU A 99 -0.34 12.92 11.78
N VAL A 100 -1.13 12.44 10.81
CA VAL A 100 -2.27 13.19 10.24
C VAL A 100 -3.29 13.55 11.33
N LEU A 101 -3.63 12.61 12.21
CA LEU A 101 -4.54 12.85 13.33
C LEU A 101 -3.97 13.88 14.32
N ALA A 102 -2.69 13.77 14.67
CA ALA A 102 -2.04 14.74 15.54
C ALA A 102 -2.02 16.16 14.93
N ARG A 103 -1.88 16.27 13.60
CA ARG A 103 -2.00 17.54 12.87
C ARG A 103 -3.44 18.05 12.86
N ALA A 104 -4.42 17.18 12.59
CA ALA A 104 -5.84 17.50 12.60
C ALA A 104 -6.29 18.08 13.95
N GLU A 105 -5.90 17.46 15.05
CA GLU A 105 -6.24 17.91 16.41
C GLU A 105 -5.61 19.27 16.73
N LYS A 106 -4.35 19.49 16.33
CA LYS A 106 -3.69 20.80 16.46
C LYS A 106 -4.43 21.87 15.64
N MET A 107 -4.89 21.54 14.45
CA MET A 107 -5.62 22.45 13.57
C MET A 107 -7.02 22.77 14.10
N GLU A 108 -7.78 21.77 14.55
CA GLU A 108 -9.09 21.93 15.17
C GLU A 108 -9.00 22.85 16.40
N ASN A 109 -7.98 22.63 17.26
CA ASN A 109 -7.75 23.47 18.43
C ASN A 109 -7.40 24.93 18.05
N LYS A 110 -6.55 25.14 17.03
CA LYS A 110 -6.21 26.48 16.53
C LYS A 110 -7.42 27.21 15.93
N LEU A 111 -8.27 26.50 15.20
CA LEU A 111 -9.48 27.04 14.58
C LEU A 111 -10.55 27.37 15.65
N ARG A 112 -10.71 26.52 16.67
CA ARG A 112 -11.60 26.77 17.81
C ARG A 112 -11.21 28.00 18.63
N LEU A 113 -9.90 28.22 18.79
CA LEU A 113 -9.38 29.36 19.55
C LEU A 113 -9.41 30.69 18.76
N ALA A 114 -10.03 30.73 17.57
CA ALA A 114 -10.21 31.92 16.73
C ALA A 114 -8.93 32.70 16.36
N GLN A 115 -7.74 32.10 16.53
CA GLN A 115 -6.46 32.79 16.40
C GLN A 115 -5.76 32.63 15.03
N VAL A 116 -6.40 32.03 14.02
CA VAL A 116 -5.73 31.81 12.73
C VAL A 116 -6.62 32.17 11.55
N THR A 117 -6.25 33.22 10.82
CA THR A 117 -6.53 33.35 9.40
C THR A 117 -5.59 32.38 8.66
N PRO A 118 -6.08 31.31 8.00
CA PRO A 118 -5.22 30.32 7.39
C PRO A 118 -4.44 30.93 6.21
N GLN A 119 -3.13 30.78 6.21
CA GLN A 119 -2.26 31.10 5.06
C GLN A 119 -2.31 29.96 4.03
N MET A 120 -2.04 30.23 2.75
CA MET A 120 -2.07 29.23 1.66
C MET A 120 -1.21 27.98 1.89
N SER A 121 -0.18 28.04 2.75
CA SER A 121 0.60 26.88 3.19
C SER A 121 -0.25 25.80 3.89
N SER A 122 -1.28 26.21 4.63
CA SER A 122 -2.19 25.29 5.33
C SER A 122 -3.10 24.50 4.37
N LEU A 123 -3.43 25.04 3.20
CA LEU A 123 -4.28 24.36 2.22
C LEU A 123 -3.56 23.18 1.58
N LYS A 124 -2.28 23.35 1.24
CA LYS A 124 -1.46 22.29 0.66
C LYS A 124 -1.27 21.14 1.66
N GLU A 125 -0.95 21.45 2.91
CA GLU A 125 -0.81 20.46 3.98
C GLU A 125 -2.09 19.64 4.19
N VAL A 126 -3.25 20.30 4.20
CA VAL A 126 -4.56 19.63 4.29
C VAL A 126 -4.79 18.71 3.09
N LEU A 127 -4.49 19.18 1.88
CA LEU A 127 -4.65 18.39 0.66
C LEU A 127 -3.72 17.16 0.67
N ASP A 128 -2.48 17.32 1.09
CA ASP A 128 -1.50 16.24 1.17
C ASP A 128 -1.94 15.19 2.20
N ASP A 129 -2.36 15.62 3.40
CA ASP A 129 -2.85 14.70 4.43
C ASP A 129 -4.12 13.96 3.99
N LEU A 130 -5.01 14.64 3.27
CA LEU A 130 -6.23 14.05 2.74
C LEU A 130 -5.96 13.02 1.66
N GLN A 131 -5.01 13.31 0.77
CA GLN A 131 -4.53 12.33 -0.20
C GLN A 131 -3.95 11.09 0.50
N GLU A 132 -3.21 11.25 1.59
CA GLU A 132 -2.71 10.11 2.37
C GLU A 132 -3.85 9.30 3.00
N ILE A 133 -4.90 9.94 3.54
CA ILE A 133 -6.09 9.24 4.04
C ILE A 133 -6.78 8.45 2.92
N LEU A 134 -6.98 9.06 1.75
CA LEU A 134 -7.63 8.41 0.60
C LEU A 134 -6.80 7.23 0.09
N LYS A 135 -5.47 7.38 -0.02
CA LYS A 135 -4.56 6.27 -0.39
C LYS A 135 -4.62 5.14 0.63
N ALA A 136 -4.60 5.47 1.92
CA ALA A 136 -4.68 4.50 3.01
C ALA A 136 -6.02 3.74 2.99
N SER A 137 -7.13 4.45 2.77
CA SER A 137 -8.47 3.86 2.65
C SER A 137 -8.59 2.93 1.44
N HIS A 138 -8.10 3.38 0.27
CA HIS A 138 -8.08 2.55 -0.92
C HIS A 138 -7.20 1.31 -0.72
N SER A 139 -5.99 1.47 -0.17
CA SER A 139 -5.08 0.35 0.13
C SER A 139 -5.73 -0.65 1.08
N ALA A 140 -6.46 -0.19 2.10
CA ALA A 140 -7.18 -1.09 3.01
C ALA A 140 -8.22 -1.93 2.27
N ARG A 141 -8.96 -1.33 1.32
CA ARG A 141 -9.99 -2.01 0.52
C ARG A 141 -9.40 -3.02 -0.46
N THR A 142 -8.29 -2.67 -1.12
CA THR A 142 -7.65 -3.51 -2.14
C THR A 142 -6.63 -4.49 -1.57
N SER A 143 -6.33 -4.38 -0.27
CA SER A 143 -5.37 -5.27 0.38
C SER A 143 -5.80 -6.72 0.34
N LEU A 144 -4.85 -7.59 0.02
CA LEU A 144 -4.98 -9.04 0.04
C LEU A 144 -3.78 -9.61 0.77
N SER A 145 -4.03 -10.52 1.71
CA SER A 145 -2.98 -11.35 2.30
C SER A 145 -3.28 -12.81 2.05
N GLU A 146 -2.28 -13.55 1.58
CA GLU A 146 -2.36 -14.97 1.30
C GLU A 146 -1.24 -15.68 2.05
N THR A 147 -1.54 -16.86 2.58
CA THR A 147 -0.54 -17.72 3.23
C THR A 147 -0.42 -19.00 2.43
N VAL A 148 0.78 -19.26 1.91
CA VAL A 148 1.06 -20.47 1.16
C VAL A 148 1.93 -21.41 1.98
N GLU A 149 1.46 -22.65 2.13
CA GLU A 149 2.18 -23.68 2.89
C GLU A 149 3.40 -24.16 2.11
N SER A 150 4.55 -24.24 2.76
CA SER A 150 5.79 -24.59 2.07
C SER A 150 5.79 -26.02 1.54
N ASP A 151 5.10 -26.93 2.22
CA ASP A 151 5.04 -28.34 1.85
C ASP A 151 4.22 -28.58 0.58
N ILE A 152 3.35 -27.62 0.22
CA ILE A 152 2.58 -27.61 -1.02
C ILE A 152 3.31 -26.79 -2.08
N THR A 153 3.87 -25.65 -1.68
CA THR A 153 4.36 -24.61 -2.59
C THR A 153 5.75 -24.89 -3.13
N PHE A 154 6.59 -25.60 -2.38
CA PHE A 154 7.97 -25.88 -2.76
C PHE A 154 8.23 -27.38 -2.84
N ASP A 155 9.16 -27.77 -3.71
CA ASP A 155 9.61 -29.16 -3.75
C ASP A 155 10.29 -29.56 -2.43
N LYS A 156 10.11 -30.82 -2.05
CA LYS A 156 10.67 -31.35 -0.80
C LYS A 156 12.19 -31.20 -0.77
N GLY A 157 12.71 -30.54 0.27
CA GLY A 157 14.16 -30.28 0.41
C GLY A 157 14.69 -29.23 -0.58
N SER A 158 13.80 -28.40 -1.14
CA SER A 158 14.13 -27.34 -2.09
C SER A 158 13.52 -26.00 -1.66
N TYR A 159 13.96 -24.93 -2.34
CA TYR A 159 13.31 -23.62 -2.37
C TYR A 159 12.64 -23.34 -3.73
N GLY A 160 12.78 -24.25 -4.70
CA GLY A 160 12.10 -24.17 -5.98
C GLY A 160 10.59 -24.41 -5.82
N LEU A 161 9.80 -23.64 -6.55
CA LEU A 161 8.35 -23.79 -6.57
C LEU A 161 7.95 -25.11 -7.23
N SER A 162 7.07 -25.85 -6.57
CA SER A 162 6.40 -27.00 -7.15
C SER A 162 5.38 -26.54 -8.21
N GLU A 163 4.88 -27.45 -9.06
CA GLU A 163 3.82 -27.11 -10.02
C GLU A 163 2.55 -26.62 -9.33
N LYS A 164 2.15 -27.29 -8.23
CA LYS A 164 0.99 -26.86 -7.43
C LYS A 164 1.22 -25.49 -6.78
N GLY A 165 2.44 -25.18 -6.37
CA GLY A 165 2.83 -23.86 -5.90
C GLY A 165 2.66 -22.80 -6.99
N LYS A 166 3.10 -23.09 -8.21
CA LYS A 166 2.92 -22.17 -9.36
C LYS A 166 1.46 -21.94 -9.69
N GLU A 167 0.62 -22.97 -9.67
CA GLU A 167 -0.83 -22.85 -9.89
C GLU A 167 -1.50 -21.91 -8.87
N ILE A 168 -1.16 -22.06 -7.58
CA ILE A 168 -1.66 -21.17 -6.51
C ILE A 168 -1.23 -19.72 -6.76
N LEU A 169 0.05 -19.52 -7.14
CA LEU A 169 0.58 -18.19 -7.42
C LEU A 169 0.00 -17.58 -8.70
N ASP A 170 -0.30 -18.39 -9.71
CA ASP A 170 -0.94 -17.93 -10.95
C ASP A 170 -2.36 -17.41 -10.67
N ALA A 171 -3.14 -18.13 -9.85
CA ALA A 171 -4.45 -17.64 -9.40
C ALA A 171 -4.34 -16.34 -8.59
N LEU A 172 -3.28 -16.18 -7.79
CA LEU A 172 -3.00 -14.93 -7.08
C LEU A 172 -2.65 -13.79 -8.06
N VAL A 173 -1.86 -14.06 -9.08
CA VAL A 173 -1.51 -13.09 -10.13
C VAL A 173 -2.76 -12.64 -10.89
N GLU A 174 -3.70 -13.52 -11.19
CA GLU A 174 -4.98 -13.16 -11.79
C GLU A 174 -5.78 -12.18 -10.93
N LYS A 175 -5.83 -12.39 -9.60
CA LYS A 175 -6.45 -11.43 -8.67
C LYS A 175 -5.76 -10.07 -8.73
N ILE A 176 -4.42 -10.03 -8.75
CA ILE A 176 -3.65 -8.77 -8.84
C ILE A 176 -4.02 -8.01 -10.12
N ILE A 177 -4.11 -8.71 -11.25
CA ILE A 177 -4.44 -8.10 -12.55
C ILE A 177 -5.88 -7.59 -12.56
N SER A 178 -6.83 -8.38 -12.06
CA SER A 178 -8.23 -7.96 -11.97
C SER A 178 -8.39 -6.69 -11.12
N GLU A 179 -7.71 -6.63 -9.96
CA GLU A 179 -7.73 -5.47 -9.09
C GLU A 179 -7.07 -4.25 -9.76
N ARG A 180 -5.95 -4.45 -10.46
CA ARG A 180 -5.32 -3.41 -11.28
C ARG A 180 -6.30 -2.84 -12.30
N GLU A 181 -6.95 -3.69 -13.09
CA GLU A 181 -7.90 -3.23 -14.11
C GLU A 181 -9.08 -2.46 -13.51
N HIS A 182 -9.55 -2.88 -12.34
CA HIS A 182 -10.57 -2.15 -11.60
C HIS A 182 -10.06 -0.77 -11.17
N CYS A 183 -8.87 -0.69 -10.59
CA CYS A 183 -8.22 0.55 -10.16
C CYS A 183 -7.97 1.51 -11.34
N VAL A 184 -7.55 1.00 -12.50
CA VAL A 184 -7.37 1.80 -13.73
C VAL A 184 -8.69 2.44 -14.18
N ARG A 185 -9.81 1.71 -14.09
CA ARG A 185 -11.14 2.24 -14.43
C ARG A 185 -11.62 3.31 -13.44
N GLU A 186 -11.34 3.13 -12.15
CA GLU A 186 -11.68 4.11 -11.11
C GLU A 186 -10.79 5.37 -11.15
N HIS A 187 -9.55 5.23 -11.62
CA HIS A 187 -8.53 6.28 -11.59
C HIS A 187 -7.84 6.46 -12.97
N PRO A 188 -8.56 6.93 -14.00
CA PRO A 188 -8.00 7.09 -15.34
C PRO A 188 -6.86 8.11 -15.36
N GLY A 189 -5.76 7.78 -16.06
CA GLY A 189 -4.58 8.63 -16.22
C GLY A 189 -3.65 8.69 -15.00
N LYS A 190 -3.93 7.91 -13.95
CA LYS A 190 -3.07 7.77 -12.77
C LYS A 190 -2.08 6.63 -12.93
N THR A 191 -0.92 6.73 -12.28
CA THR A 191 0.02 5.62 -12.19
C THR A 191 -0.50 4.65 -11.14
N ILE A 192 -0.66 3.38 -11.49
CA ILE A 192 -1.12 2.36 -10.55
C ILE A 192 0.09 1.57 -10.06
N ILE A 193 0.34 1.65 -8.75
CA ILE A 193 1.41 0.91 -8.08
C ILE A 193 0.80 -0.23 -7.28
N THR A 194 1.21 -1.46 -7.59
CA THR A 194 0.92 -2.63 -6.77
C THR A 194 2.15 -2.99 -5.96
N LYS A 195 2.03 -3.00 -4.63
CA LYS A 195 3.08 -3.50 -3.74
C LYS A 195 2.84 -5.00 -3.47
N VAL A 196 3.89 -5.80 -3.59
CA VAL A 196 3.88 -7.23 -3.26
C VAL A 196 5.02 -7.52 -2.28
N LYS A 197 4.68 -7.92 -1.06
CA LYS A 197 5.65 -8.33 -0.05
C LYS A 197 5.55 -9.81 0.22
N ALA A 198 6.65 -10.56 0.13
CA ALA A 198 6.70 -11.96 0.51
C ALA A 198 7.59 -12.17 1.74
N VAL A 199 7.05 -12.83 2.76
CA VAL A 199 7.76 -13.16 3.99
C VAL A 199 7.82 -14.67 4.19
N GLY A 200 9.03 -15.22 4.13
CA GLY A 200 9.26 -16.64 4.32
C GLY A 200 9.56 -17.00 5.77
N TYR A 201 9.09 -18.19 6.17
CA TYR A 201 9.32 -18.77 7.49
C TYR A 201 9.76 -20.23 7.37
N THR A 202 10.48 -20.70 8.40
CA THR A 202 10.89 -22.10 8.52
C THR A 202 10.65 -22.62 9.93
N ASP A 203 10.60 -23.95 10.06
CA ASP A 203 10.65 -24.63 11.34
C ASP A 203 12.09 -24.61 11.93
N GLN A 204 12.32 -25.39 12.98
CA GLN A 204 13.61 -25.48 13.68
C GLN A 204 14.35 -26.80 13.38
N LEU A 205 14.05 -27.42 12.23
CA LEU A 205 14.76 -28.63 11.84
C LEU A 205 16.20 -28.31 11.43
N TYR A 206 17.08 -29.29 11.69
CA TYR A 206 18.47 -29.22 11.27
C TYR A 206 18.62 -29.66 9.82
N PHE A 207 19.62 -29.09 9.16
CA PHE A 207 20.00 -29.48 7.81
C PHE A 207 20.97 -30.65 7.87
N VAL A 208 20.81 -31.59 6.94
CA VAL A 208 21.81 -32.62 6.69
C VAL A 208 23.05 -31.94 6.09
N PRO A 209 24.25 -32.10 6.70
CA PRO A 209 25.49 -31.49 6.20
C PRO A 209 25.80 -31.89 4.76
N ASP A 210 26.53 -31.02 4.06
CA ASP A 210 27.11 -31.25 2.72
C ASP A 210 26.12 -31.55 1.58
N THR A 211 24.82 -31.43 1.84
CA THR A 211 23.77 -31.51 0.82
C THR A 211 23.85 -30.36 -0.19
N PRO A 212 23.37 -30.56 -1.43
CA PRO A 212 23.31 -29.48 -2.42
C PRO A 212 22.57 -28.24 -1.91
N LEU A 213 21.47 -28.42 -1.19
CA LEU A 213 20.72 -27.32 -0.57
C LEU A 213 21.59 -26.51 0.38
N VAL A 214 22.32 -27.15 1.30
CA VAL A 214 23.21 -26.45 2.24
C VAL A 214 24.29 -25.66 1.50
N ARG A 215 24.88 -26.23 0.44
CA ARG A 215 25.89 -25.52 -0.36
C ARG A 215 25.32 -24.29 -1.06
N ILE A 216 24.07 -24.36 -1.53
CA ILE A 216 23.38 -23.24 -2.16
C ILE A 216 23.03 -22.16 -1.13
N LEU A 217 22.46 -22.54 0.01
CA LEU A 217 22.09 -21.59 1.08
C LEU A 217 23.31 -20.91 1.71
N ALA A 218 24.44 -21.62 1.77
CA ALA A 218 25.72 -21.07 2.24
C ALA A 218 26.46 -20.26 1.17
N ARG A 219 25.99 -20.24 -0.08
CA ARG A 219 26.69 -19.57 -1.18
C ARG A 219 26.69 -18.05 -0.94
N GLY A 220 27.89 -17.45 -0.95
CA GLY A 220 28.07 -16.03 -0.65
C GLY A 220 28.21 -15.71 0.85
N ALA A 221 28.01 -16.70 1.74
CA ALA A 221 28.37 -16.55 3.14
C ALA A 221 29.90 -16.65 3.27
N GLY A 222 30.56 -15.54 3.64
CA GLY A 222 32.01 -15.56 3.86
C GLY A 222 32.46 -16.59 4.92
N HIS A 223 31.58 -16.91 5.88
CA HIS A 223 31.81 -17.91 6.91
C HIS A 223 30.48 -18.52 7.40
N LEU A 224 30.38 -19.85 7.42
CA LEU A 224 29.29 -20.57 8.09
C LEU A 224 29.54 -20.68 9.60
N PRO A 225 28.56 -20.32 10.46
CA PRO A 225 28.72 -20.45 11.91
C PRO A 225 29.19 -21.85 12.33
N ARG A 226 30.13 -21.91 13.29
CA ARG A 226 30.67 -23.19 13.78
C ARG A 226 29.70 -23.91 14.72
N LYS A 227 29.00 -23.15 15.57
CA LYS A 227 28.01 -23.69 16.52
C LYS A 227 26.80 -24.22 15.75
N ALA A 228 26.41 -25.47 16.01
CA ALA A 228 25.32 -26.15 15.31
C ALA A 228 24.00 -25.36 15.31
N SER A 229 23.62 -24.81 16.46
CA SER A 229 22.39 -24.02 16.60
C SER A 229 22.42 -22.72 15.78
N ALA A 230 23.56 -22.00 15.80
CA ALA A 230 23.74 -20.77 15.04
C ALA A 230 23.77 -21.04 13.53
N ARG A 231 24.40 -22.16 13.13
CA ARG A 231 24.42 -22.60 11.73
C ARG A 231 23.01 -22.93 11.23
N ARG A 232 22.23 -23.66 12.02
CA ARG A 232 20.82 -23.98 11.71
C ARG A 232 20.01 -22.71 11.50
N GLN A 233 20.05 -21.77 12.45
CA GLN A 233 19.33 -20.50 12.36
C GLN A 233 19.73 -19.69 11.13
N PHE A 234 21.02 -19.63 10.82
CA PHE A 234 21.52 -18.99 9.61
C PHE A 234 20.95 -19.63 8.34
N LEU A 235 21.07 -20.95 8.20
CA LEU A 235 20.58 -21.67 7.02
C LEU A 235 19.06 -21.58 6.88
N ASN A 236 18.32 -21.64 7.98
CA ASN A 236 16.86 -21.46 8.01
C ASN A 236 16.45 -20.05 7.57
N ARG A 237 17.18 -19.01 7.99
CA ARG A 237 16.98 -17.65 7.51
C ARG A 237 17.20 -17.57 5.99
N CYS A 238 18.31 -18.09 5.48
CA CYS A 238 18.59 -18.11 4.04
C CYS A 238 17.52 -18.89 3.26
N LEU A 239 17.09 -20.06 3.75
CA LEU A 239 16.05 -20.86 3.10
C LEU A 239 14.74 -20.10 2.99
N SER A 240 14.33 -19.47 4.09
CA SER A 240 13.11 -18.66 4.14
C SER A 240 13.15 -17.48 3.15
N GLU A 241 14.30 -16.83 3.01
CA GLU A 241 14.51 -15.72 2.06
C GLU A 241 14.48 -16.21 0.61
N PHE A 242 15.12 -17.35 0.32
CA PHE A 242 15.14 -17.93 -1.03
C PHE A 242 13.74 -18.36 -1.48
N ARG A 243 12.92 -18.86 -0.54
CA ARG A 243 11.51 -19.17 -0.77
C ARG A 243 10.68 -17.92 -1.07
N ALA A 244 10.84 -16.86 -0.27
CA ALA A 244 10.18 -15.58 -0.54
C ALA A 244 10.60 -15.01 -1.91
N LYS A 245 11.88 -15.12 -2.26
CA LYS A 245 12.41 -14.70 -3.56
C LYS A 245 11.82 -15.51 -4.72
N ALA A 246 11.67 -16.83 -4.56
CA ALA A 246 11.07 -17.67 -5.60
C ALA A 246 9.60 -17.30 -5.84
N VAL A 247 8.84 -17.03 -4.77
CA VAL A 247 7.46 -16.54 -4.85
C VAL A 247 7.38 -15.20 -5.60
N ILE A 248 8.19 -14.20 -5.20
CA ILE A 248 8.20 -12.89 -5.86
C ILE A 248 8.61 -13.02 -7.33
N GLY A 249 9.70 -13.73 -7.61
CA GLY A 249 10.20 -13.88 -8.98
C GLY A 249 9.17 -14.52 -9.92
N HIS A 250 8.37 -15.47 -9.42
CA HIS A 250 7.25 -16.02 -10.20
C HIS A 250 6.17 -14.97 -10.45
N ILE A 251 5.74 -14.25 -9.41
CA ILE A 251 4.72 -13.18 -9.54
C ILE A 251 5.18 -12.10 -10.54
N GLU A 252 6.42 -11.61 -10.43
CA GLU A 252 7.00 -10.61 -11.32
C GLU A 252 7.03 -11.08 -12.78
N GLN A 253 7.51 -12.30 -13.01
CA GLN A 253 7.61 -12.89 -14.34
C GLN A 253 6.22 -12.99 -14.99
N ARG A 254 5.22 -13.46 -14.24
CA ARG A 254 3.85 -13.64 -14.74
C ARG A 254 3.17 -12.31 -14.99
N ILE A 255 3.30 -11.35 -14.09
CA ILE A 255 2.77 -10.00 -14.27
C ILE A 255 3.41 -9.32 -15.48
N SER A 256 4.73 -9.40 -15.65
CA SER A 256 5.42 -8.81 -16.79
C SER A 256 4.97 -9.43 -18.13
N ALA A 257 4.79 -10.75 -18.16
CA ALA A 257 4.28 -11.44 -19.36
C ALA A 257 2.86 -11.02 -19.75
N ILE A 258 2.02 -10.66 -18.77
CA ILE A 258 0.63 -10.26 -18.99
C ILE A 258 0.50 -8.74 -19.24
N ALA A 259 1.26 -7.91 -18.51
CA ALA A 259 1.27 -6.46 -18.64
C ALA A 259 1.74 -5.99 -20.02
N LEU A 260 2.66 -6.73 -20.67
CA LEU A 260 3.06 -6.49 -22.06
C LEU A 260 1.90 -6.61 -23.07
N ARG A 261 0.76 -7.19 -22.68
CA ARG A 261 -0.38 -7.44 -23.58
C ARG A 261 -1.51 -6.41 -23.43
N GLN A 262 -1.47 -5.50 -22.46
CA GLN A 262 -2.56 -4.55 -22.21
C GLN A 262 -2.15 -3.10 -22.46
N ALA A 263 -3.00 -2.42 -23.22
CA ALA A 263 -2.74 -1.20 -23.96
C ALA A 263 -2.71 0.10 -23.14
N GLU A 264 -1.93 1.03 -23.70
CA GLU A 264 -1.99 2.51 -23.72
C GLU A 264 -2.78 3.27 -22.65
N GLY A 265 -2.07 4.14 -21.92
CA GLY A 265 -2.65 5.25 -21.16
C GLY A 265 -2.47 5.21 -19.64
N CYS A 266 -1.99 4.10 -19.08
CA CYS A 266 -1.72 3.97 -17.64
C CYS A 266 -0.35 3.35 -17.38
N LEU A 267 0.48 4.03 -16.58
CA LEU A 267 1.75 3.50 -16.09
C LEU A 267 1.46 2.52 -14.94
N PHE A 268 1.82 1.25 -15.13
CA PHE A 268 1.75 0.24 -14.08
C PHE A 268 3.14 0.01 -13.50
N GLN A 269 3.25 0.02 -12.17
CA GLN A 269 4.48 -0.27 -11.47
C GLN A 269 4.24 -1.37 -10.44
N LEU A 270 5.12 -2.37 -10.46
CA LEU A 270 5.16 -3.42 -9.44
C LEU A 270 6.31 -3.09 -8.49
N ASP A 271 5.99 -2.90 -7.20
CA ASP A 271 6.98 -2.71 -6.13
C ASP A 271 7.05 -3.97 -5.28
N THR A 272 8.23 -4.55 -5.13
CA THR A 272 8.38 -5.86 -4.47
C THR A 272 9.32 -5.81 -3.29
N GLU A 273 8.95 -6.48 -2.21
CA GLU A 273 9.75 -6.57 -0.99
C GLU A 273 9.83 -8.03 -0.53
N LEU A 274 11.03 -8.55 -0.30
CA LEU A 274 11.22 -9.90 0.24
C LEU A 274 11.87 -9.88 1.62
N LEU A 275 11.47 -10.83 2.46
CA LEU A 275 12.04 -10.99 3.79
C LEU A 275 12.11 -12.46 4.20
N GLY A 276 13.30 -12.91 4.64
CA GLY A 276 13.48 -14.20 5.29
C GLY A 276 13.50 -14.07 6.82
N ARG A 277 12.48 -14.61 7.49
CA ARG A 277 12.39 -14.58 8.96
C ARG A 277 12.96 -15.83 9.63
N GLY A 278 13.30 -16.86 8.86
CA GLY A 278 13.86 -18.12 9.35
C GLY A 278 12.97 -18.74 10.42
N GLU A 279 13.56 -19.00 11.59
CA GLU A 279 12.90 -19.69 12.70
C GLU A 279 11.99 -18.79 13.55
N LYS A 280 11.71 -17.54 13.16
CA LYS A 280 10.71 -16.74 13.89
C LYS A 280 9.31 -17.37 13.77
N ILE A 281 8.43 -17.01 14.69
CA ILE A 281 7.05 -17.48 14.69
C ILE A 281 6.23 -16.46 13.88
N PRO A 282 5.46 -16.89 12.88
CA PRO A 282 4.56 -16.00 12.17
C PRO A 282 3.52 -15.38 13.13
N ALA A 283 3.04 -14.19 12.81
CA ALA A 283 1.96 -13.57 13.56
C ALA A 283 0.73 -14.49 13.64
N ASN A 284 -0.02 -14.39 14.73
CA ASN A 284 -1.27 -15.12 14.96
C ASN A 284 -1.15 -16.66 15.02
N VAL A 285 0.05 -17.21 15.19
CA VAL A 285 0.25 -18.65 15.47
C VAL A 285 0.25 -18.90 16.99
N PRO A 286 -0.73 -19.63 17.55
CA PRO A 286 -0.79 -19.88 18.99
C PRO A 286 0.13 -21.03 19.43
N PRO A 287 0.66 -20.99 20.68
CA PRO A 287 1.44 -22.08 21.25
C PRO A 287 0.60 -23.36 21.41
N PRO A 288 1.24 -24.54 21.49
CA PRO A 288 2.69 -24.79 21.57
C PRO A 288 3.40 -24.73 20.21
N PHE A 289 4.72 -24.51 20.21
CA PHE A 289 5.55 -24.37 19.01
C PHE A 289 6.56 -25.51 18.86
N PRO A 290 6.14 -26.70 18.38
CA PRO A 290 7.06 -27.81 18.19
C PRO A 290 8.17 -27.46 17.19
N SER A 291 9.30 -28.16 17.27
CA SER A 291 10.46 -27.89 16.40
C SER A 291 10.20 -28.14 14.91
N SER A 292 9.23 -29.00 14.58
CA SER A 292 8.78 -29.31 13.20
C SER A 292 7.36 -28.80 12.94
N ASP A 293 7.02 -27.62 13.48
CA ASP A 293 5.68 -27.04 13.32
C ASP A 293 5.39 -26.65 11.87
N PRO A 294 4.42 -27.29 11.18
CA PRO A 294 4.08 -26.96 9.80
C PRO A 294 3.55 -25.53 9.66
N ARG A 295 2.94 -24.96 10.71
CA ARG A 295 2.44 -23.57 10.72
C ARG A 295 3.57 -22.54 10.61
N ARG A 296 4.82 -22.97 10.80
CA ARG A 296 6.03 -22.15 10.64
C ARG A 296 6.74 -22.39 9.31
N ARG A 297 6.29 -23.37 8.52
CA ARG A 297 6.77 -23.64 7.17
C ARG A 297 5.85 -22.99 6.15
N ILE A 298 5.83 -21.67 6.10
CA ILE A 298 4.92 -20.91 5.24
C ILE A 298 5.65 -19.77 4.53
N CYS A 299 5.06 -19.27 3.45
CA CYS A 299 5.34 -17.96 2.92
C CYS A 299 4.07 -17.13 3.00
N ARG A 300 4.13 -15.96 3.63
CA ARG A 300 3.03 -15.00 3.67
C ARG A 300 3.25 -13.96 2.59
N ILE A 301 2.20 -13.64 1.85
CA ILE A 301 2.23 -12.72 0.72
C ILE A 301 1.24 -11.62 1.02
N TYR A 302 1.70 -10.38 1.02
CA TYR A 302 0.89 -9.19 1.23
C TYR A 302 0.86 -8.40 -0.07
N ILE A 303 -0.32 -7.99 -0.46
CA ILE A 303 -0.56 -7.28 -1.71
C ILE A 303 -1.48 -6.12 -1.40
N TYR A 304 -1.20 -4.94 -1.96
CA TYR A 304 -2.19 -3.88 -2.07
C TYR A 304 -1.86 -3.00 -3.27
N THR A 305 -2.88 -2.30 -3.76
CA THR A 305 -2.76 -1.43 -4.94
C THR A 305 -3.05 0.01 -4.53
N THR A 306 -2.30 0.96 -5.10
CA THR A 306 -2.42 2.39 -4.86
C THR A 306 -2.35 3.20 -6.14
N PRO A 307 -3.29 4.14 -6.35
CA PRO A 307 -3.16 5.14 -7.41
C PRO A 307 -2.25 6.30 -6.96
N GLN A 308 -1.39 6.80 -7.86
CA GLN A 308 -0.57 8.01 -7.71
C GLN A 308 -1.01 9.11 -8.68
#